data_AF-A0A971SLZ4-F1
#
_entry.id   AF-A0A971SLZ4-F1
#
_cell.length_a   1.000
_cell.length_b   1.000
_cell.length_c   1.000
_cell.angle_alpha   90.00
_cell.angle_beta   90.00
_cell.angle_gamma   90.00
#
_symmetry.space_group_name_H-M   'P 1'
#
loop_
_entity.id
_entity.type
_entity.pdbx_description
1 polymer ?
#
loop_
_entity_poly.entity_id
_entity_poly.type
_entity_poly.pdbx_seq_one_letter_code
_entity_poly.pdbx_strand_id
1 'polypeptide(L)'
;MINGEKRQASIKKFISQFKTNLELKASNKQYIAFRVILLAVASMLIVSNWFVFDRLENYRIGHTSAKTYFALTSSRYEDRAATLELRQRAASRIIDVMVQDEKIASEVASKVDLLKSGDYSLVLQNPLLELFSGLPKLTQGNIISTVVSIAEKIKNKSQDRGEQTELIWKELSEVRLSQSDKNVAFQILDKVLNPSLNSDSEMASRLRDDVAVQIPPVVREIRPGEVLVQKGQVVTPSLAKLLASQGYPDSRFPYKHLFFILGAIILWSFWPVWIENGLKEKLSFRQWIYISVILAVSWSLEVMFARTGGYSMAVLGMTGWLCLTVPVSLSYHIVMGGGIISVMIAFGTNPGIVALGCILASFSAGIGRILFLDPPNHRVTIWRNLFFLGLCLGAVSVAVHWGLGLFYTYQLPILSIVFSLFWSTVVIALLPIWENLFDVI
;
A
#
# COMPACT_ATOMS: atom_id res chain seq x y z
N MET A 1 51.90 9.06 24.47
CA MET A 1 50.70 8.87 25.31
C MET A 1 50.05 10.17 25.82
N ILE A 2 50.76 11.31 25.88
CA ILE A 2 50.28 12.55 26.56
C ILE A 2 49.20 13.36 25.80
N ASN A 3 49.06 13.20 24.48
CA ASN A 3 48.10 13.98 23.67
C ASN A 3 46.66 13.40 23.65
N GLY A 4 46.47 12.13 23.96
CA GLY A 4 45.15 11.48 23.98
C GLY A 4 44.32 11.88 25.21
N GLU A 5 44.97 11.94 26.38
CA GLU A 5 44.33 12.29 27.66
C GLU A 5 43.89 13.76 27.71
N LYS A 6 44.69 14.69 27.17
CA LYS A 6 44.29 16.12 27.07
C LYS A 6 43.07 16.33 26.18
N ARG A 7 42.95 15.56 25.09
CA ARG A 7 41.80 15.65 24.17
C ARG A 7 40.54 15.05 24.80
N GLN A 8 40.64 13.92 25.49
CA GLN A 8 39.52 13.34 26.25
C GLN A 8 39.09 14.24 27.43
N ALA A 9 40.03 14.86 28.14
CA ALA A 9 39.74 15.81 29.21
C ALA A 9 39.04 17.07 28.69
N SER A 10 39.47 17.60 27.53
CA SER A 10 38.81 18.74 26.88
C SER A 10 37.39 18.39 26.43
N ILE A 11 37.17 17.21 25.87
CA ILE A 11 35.85 16.76 25.41
C ILE A 11 34.93 16.50 26.60
N LYS A 12 35.41 15.85 27.66
CA LYS A 12 34.63 15.67 28.91
C LYS A 12 34.31 17.01 29.57
N LYS A 13 35.24 17.97 29.56
CA LYS A 13 35.01 19.31 30.11
C LYS A 13 33.97 20.06 29.28
N PHE A 14 34.03 19.98 27.95
CA PHE A 14 33.05 20.56 27.05
C PHE A 14 31.66 19.92 27.21
N ILE A 15 31.58 18.59 27.29
CA ILE A 15 30.32 17.86 27.55
C ILE A 15 29.78 18.20 28.94
N SER A 16 30.63 18.29 29.96
CA SER A 16 30.20 18.66 31.31
C SER A 16 29.72 20.12 31.36
N GLN A 17 30.38 21.05 30.68
CA GLN A 17 29.96 22.45 30.55
C GLN A 17 28.66 22.57 29.77
N PHE A 18 28.50 21.78 28.71
CA PHE A 18 27.27 21.72 27.93
C PHE A 18 26.13 21.15 28.77
N LYS A 19 26.40 20.11 29.57
CA LYS A 19 25.45 19.47 30.47
C LYS A 19 25.07 20.39 31.64
N THR A 20 26.02 21.09 32.27
CA THR A 20 25.74 22.09 33.30
C THR A 20 25.04 23.32 32.74
N ASN A 21 25.33 23.75 31.51
CA ASN A 21 24.55 24.81 30.83
C ASN A 21 23.15 24.34 30.43
N LEU A 22 22.94 23.03 30.24
CA LEU A 22 21.63 22.43 30.04
C LEU A 22 20.85 22.31 31.37
N GLU A 23 21.53 21.89 32.44
CA GLU A 23 20.96 21.63 33.78
C GLU A 23 20.69 22.93 34.57
N LEU A 24 21.53 23.98 34.44
CA LEU A 24 21.25 25.33 34.98
C LEU A 24 20.15 26.08 34.20
N LYS A 25 19.75 25.60 33.01
CA LYS A 25 18.66 26.18 32.18
C LYS A 25 17.26 25.64 32.51
N ALA A 26 17.14 24.72 33.47
CA ALA A 26 15.85 24.23 33.97
C ALA A 26 15.10 25.28 34.82
N SER A 27 15.72 26.42 35.15
CA SER A 27 15.12 27.54 35.89
C SER A 27 14.48 28.62 34.99
N ASN A 28 13.81 28.23 33.91
CA ASN A 28 12.93 29.16 33.18
C ASN A 28 11.63 28.47 32.81
N LYS A 29 10.69 28.48 33.77
CA LYS A 29 9.32 27.92 33.65
C LYS A 29 8.64 28.37 32.35
N GLN A 30 8.95 29.57 31.86
CA GLN A 30 8.42 30.13 30.63
C GLN A 30 8.79 29.35 29.36
N TYR A 31 10.05 28.90 29.21
CA TYR A 31 10.47 28.15 28.02
C TYR A 31 9.92 26.72 28.03
N ILE A 32 9.79 26.14 29.22
CA ILE A 32 9.17 24.82 29.38
C ILE A 32 7.70 24.91 29.01
N ALA A 33 6.98 25.92 29.54
CA ALA A 33 5.58 26.16 29.20
C ALA A 33 5.39 26.39 27.69
N PHE A 34 6.20 27.25 27.07
CA PHE A 34 6.19 27.49 25.61
C PHE A 34 6.29 26.18 24.82
N ARG A 35 7.26 25.33 25.15
CA ARG A 35 7.46 24.04 24.47
C ARG A 35 6.32 23.07 24.70
N VAL A 36 5.87 22.93 25.95
CA VAL A 36 4.77 22.02 26.29
C VAL A 36 3.49 22.43 25.57
N ILE A 37 3.17 23.72 25.52
CA ILE A 37 2.01 24.23 24.78
C ILE A 37 2.13 23.88 23.29
N LEU A 38 3.27 24.17 22.65
CA LEU A 38 3.46 23.87 21.23
C LEU A 38 3.37 22.37 20.93
N LEU A 39 3.97 21.52 21.76
CA LEU A 39 3.90 20.06 21.59
C LEU A 39 2.48 19.54 21.80
N ALA A 40 1.76 20.04 22.80
CA ALA A 40 0.38 19.67 23.06
C ALA A 40 -0.53 20.08 21.88
N VAL A 41 -0.39 21.32 21.39
CA VAL A 41 -1.17 21.82 20.25
C VAL A 41 -0.85 21.04 18.98
N ALA A 42 0.42 20.82 18.64
CA ALA A 42 0.78 20.06 17.45
C ALA A 42 0.27 18.61 17.52
N SER A 43 0.39 17.96 18.68
CA SER A 43 -0.16 16.62 18.90
C SER A 43 -1.67 16.61 18.74
N MET A 44 -2.36 17.57 19.37
CA MET A 44 -3.82 17.69 19.27
C MET A 44 -4.26 17.92 17.83
N LEU A 45 -3.59 18.81 17.08
CA LEU A 45 -3.92 19.08 15.69
C LEU A 45 -3.72 17.83 14.82
N ILE A 46 -2.59 17.14 14.93
CA ILE A 46 -2.31 15.92 14.14
C ILE A 46 -3.31 14.81 14.48
N VAL A 47 -3.57 14.58 15.78
CA VAL A 47 -4.53 13.55 16.23
C VAL A 47 -5.95 13.89 15.79
N SER A 48 -6.38 15.14 15.92
CA SER A 48 -7.73 15.57 15.51
C SER A 48 -7.89 15.47 14.00
N ASN A 49 -6.88 15.92 13.26
CA ASN A 49 -6.84 15.85 11.79
C ASN A 49 -6.93 14.39 11.30
N TRP A 50 -6.20 13.49 11.96
CA TRP A 50 -6.29 12.06 11.66
C TRP A 50 -7.64 11.46 12.03
N PHE A 51 -8.15 11.76 13.22
CA PHE A 51 -9.37 11.16 13.76
C PHE A 51 -10.62 11.56 12.95
N VAL A 52 -10.69 12.83 12.53
CA VAL A 52 -11.85 13.39 11.83
C VAL A 52 -11.79 13.11 10.33
N PHE A 53 -10.62 13.23 9.69
CA PHE A 53 -10.51 13.18 8.22
C PHE A 53 -9.77 11.92 7.75
N ASP A 54 -8.48 11.78 8.09
CA ASP A 54 -7.64 10.75 7.45
C ASP A 54 -8.11 9.33 7.73
N ARG A 55 -8.65 9.08 8.92
CA ARG A 55 -9.21 7.77 9.28
C ARG A 55 -10.41 7.37 8.41
N LEU A 56 -11.22 8.35 7.99
CA LEU A 56 -12.46 8.11 7.24
C LEU A 56 -12.24 8.14 5.73
N GLU A 57 -11.32 8.98 5.25
CA GLU A 57 -11.13 9.20 3.81
C GLU A 57 -10.07 8.30 3.18
N ASN A 58 -9.08 7.84 3.95
CA ASN A 58 -7.95 7.07 3.41
C ASN A 58 -8.22 5.56 3.45
N TYR A 59 -7.48 4.80 2.66
CA TYR A 59 -7.69 3.35 2.57
C TYR A 59 -7.15 2.62 3.81
N ARG A 60 -7.73 1.46 4.11
CA ARG A 60 -7.23 0.54 5.14
C ARG A 60 -7.34 -0.89 4.66
N ILE A 61 -6.27 -1.66 4.84
CA ILE A 61 -6.28 -3.10 4.54
C ILE A 61 -7.41 -3.78 5.33
N GLY A 62 -8.26 -4.53 4.63
CA GLY A 62 -9.37 -5.28 5.22
C GLY A 62 -10.65 -4.47 5.46
N HIS A 63 -10.67 -3.16 5.17
CA HIS A 63 -11.88 -2.35 5.20
C HIS A 63 -12.35 -1.99 3.78
N THR A 64 -13.62 -1.58 3.69
CA THR A 64 -14.21 -1.07 2.44
C THR A 64 -13.67 0.33 2.12
N SER A 65 -13.42 0.58 0.85
CA SER A 65 -12.92 1.87 0.38
C SER A 65 -13.99 2.95 0.49
N ALA A 66 -13.69 4.08 1.14
CA ALA A 66 -14.61 5.21 1.27
C ALA A 66 -14.79 6.01 -0.03
N LYS A 67 -13.79 5.97 -0.93
CA LYS A 67 -13.76 6.69 -2.21
C LYS A 67 -13.22 5.82 -3.34
N THR A 68 -13.47 6.24 -4.57
CA THR A 68 -12.89 5.60 -5.76
C THR A 68 -11.47 6.12 -5.95
N TYR A 69 -10.51 5.21 -6.10
CA TYR A 69 -9.09 5.55 -6.32
C TYR A 69 -8.74 5.33 -7.79
N PHE A 70 -7.96 6.26 -8.35
CA PHE A 70 -7.54 6.23 -9.76
C PHE A 70 -6.02 6.05 -9.85
N ALA A 71 -5.52 5.52 -10.95
CA ALA A 71 -4.09 5.47 -11.21
C ALA A 71 -3.55 6.87 -11.52
N LEU A 72 -2.57 7.33 -10.76
CA LEU A 72 -1.88 8.60 -10.99
C LEU A 72 -0.71 8.43 -11.97
N THR A 73 -0.05 7.27 -11.93
CA THR A 73 1.08 6.93 -12.80
C THR A 73 0.88 5.56 -13.43
N SER A 74 1.50 5.34 -14.59
CA SER A 74 1.51 4.01 -15.21
C SER A 74 2.28 3.05 -14.32
N SER A 75 1.70 1.88 -14.05
CA SER A 75 2.36 0.85 -13.25
C SER A 75 2.00 -0.52 -13.77
N ARG A 76 2.96 -1.44 -13.69
CA ARG A 76 2.77 -2.86 -13.99
C ARG A 76 2.56 -3.58 -12.68
N TYR A 77 1.45 -4.32 -12.58
CA TYR A 77 1.11 -5.05 -11.37
C TYR A 77 0.70 -6.50 -11.70
N GLU A 78 1.10 -7.41 -10.82
CA GLU A 78 0.76 -8.82 -10.92
C GLU A 78 -0.67 -9.08 -10.46
N ASP A 79 -1.57 -9.39 -11.40
CA ASP A 79 -2.93 -9.80 -11.08
C ASP A 79 -2.94 -11.22 -10.54
N ARG A 80 -2.79 -11.33 -9.22
CA ARG A 80 -2.82 -12.61 -8.49
C ARG A 80 -4.15 -13.35 -8.67
N ALA A 81 -5.27 -12.64 -8.79
CA ALA A 81 -6.58 -13.28 -8.93
C ALA A 81 -6.70 -13.95 -10.31
N ALA A 82 -6.36 -13.21 -11.38
CA ALA A 82 -6.31 -13.77 -12.72
C ALA A 82 -5.27 -14.89 -12.85
N THR A 83 -4.12 -14.75 -12.18
CA THR A 83 -3.07 -15.79 -12.15
C THR A 83 -3.57 -17.07 -11.48
N LEU A 84 -4.27 -16.97 -10.34
CA LEU A 84 -4.86 -18.12 -9.67
C LEU A 84 -5.94 -18.80 -10.52
N GLU A 85 -6.79 -18.01 -11.18
CA GLU A 85 -7.81 -18.54 -12.07
C GLU A 85 -7.19 -19.29 -13.27
N LEU A 86 -6.14 -18.75 -13.89
CA LEU A 86 -5.41 -19.46 -14.95
C LEU A 86 -4.77 -20.75 -14.46
N ARG A 87 -4.16 -20.73 -13.26
CA ARG A 87 -3.59 -21.94 -12.64
C ARG A 87 -4.65 -23.01 -12.40
N GLN A 88 -5.81 -22.62 -11.87
CA GLN A 88 -6.92 -23.54 -11.65
C GLN A 88 -7.47 -24.12 -12.96
N ARG A 89 -7.66 -23.28 -13.99
CA ARG A 89 -8.10 -23.73 -15.32
C ARG A 89 -7.11 -24.67 -16.00
N ALA A 90 -5.82 -24.48 -15.78
CA ALA A 90 -4.79 -25.38 -16.29
C ALA A 90 -4.78 -26.71 -15.53
N ALA A 91 -4.87 -26.68 -14.20
CA ALA A 91 -4.96 -27.88 -13.38
C ALA A 91 -6.20 -28.73 -13.72
N SER A 92 -7.34 -28.10 -14.02
CA SER A 92 -8.57 -28.81 -14.40
C SER A 92 -8.53 -29.43 -15.80
N ARG A 93 -7.55 -29.08 -16.64
CA ARG A 93 -7.39 -29.65 -17.99
C ARG A 93 -6.51 -30.90 -18.04
N ILE A 94 -5.82 -31.23 -16.94
CA ILE A 94 -4.97 -32.41 -16.86
C ILE A 94 -5.85 -33.65 -16.61
N ILE A 95 -6.04 -34.43 -17.68
CA ILE A 95 -6.71 -35.74 -17.69
C ILE A 95 -5.77 -36.76 -17.02
N ASP A 96 -6.34 -37.73 -16.31
CA ASP A 96 -5.62 -38.75 -15.55
C ASP A 96 -4.49 -39.44 -16.35
N VAL A 97 -3.35 -39.64 -15.70
CA VAL A 97 -2.18 -40.31 -16.29
C VAL A 97 -2.36 -41.82 -16.14
N MET A 98 -2.34 -42.54 -17.26
CA MET A 98 -2.44 -44.00 -17.29
C MET A 98 -1.04 -44.61 -17.34
N VAL A 99 -0.71 -45.49 -16.39
CA VAL A 99 0.58 -46.18 -16.32
C VAL A 99 0.38 -47.67 -16.61
N GLN A 100 1.17 -48.22 -17.52
CA GLN A 100 1.15 -49.64 -17.86
C GLN A 100 1.93 -50.41 -16.78
N ASP A 101 1.22 -51.03 -15.84
CA ASP A 101 1.84 -51.73 -14.70
C ASP A 101 2.28 -53.15 -15.07
N GLU A 102 3.56 -53.48 -14.81
CA GLU A 102 4.20 -54.77 -15.14
C GLU A 102 3.51 -55.97 -14.47
N LYS A 103 2.93 -55.74 -13.27
CA LYS A 103 2.17 -56.75 -12.53
C LYS A 103 0.91 -57.18 -13.26
N ILE A 104 0.29 -56.29 -14.01
CA ILE A 104 -0.97 -56.56 -14.72
C ILE A 104 -0.73 -57.40 -15.97
N ALA A 105 0.39 -57.19 -16.67
CA ALA A 105 0.81 -58.05 -17.78
C ALA A 105 1.03 -59.51 -17.35
N SER A 106 1.49 -59.71 -16.11
CA SER A 106 1.64 -61.03 -15.48
C SER A 106 0.30 -61.65 -15.09
N GLU A 107 -0.66 -60.85 -14.61
CA GLU A 107 -2.01 -61.31 -14.27
C GLU A 107 -2.79 -61.77 -15.52
N VAL A 108 -2.71 -61.01 -16.62
CA VAL A 108 -3.29 -61.41 -17.91
C VAL A 108 -2.65 -62.69 -18.44
N ALA A 109 -1.33 -62.89 -18.24
CA ALA A 109 -0.67 -64.16 -18.58
C ALA A 109 -1.26 -65.33 -17.80
N SER A 110 -1.38 -65.17 -16.48
CA SER A 110 -1.90 -66.21 -15.60
C SER A 110 -3.34 -66.61 -15.93
N LYS A 111 -4.20 -65.64 -16.28
CA LYS A 111 -5.59 -65.91 -16.69
C LYS A 111 -5.68 -66.65 -18.02
N VAL A 112 -4.81 -66.35 -18.98
CA VAL A 112 -4.73 -67.09 -20.26
C VAL A 112 -4.23 -68.52 -20.03
N ASP A 113 -3.29 -68.73 -19.11
CA ASP A 113 -2.78 -70.07 -18.78
C ASP A 113 -3.82 -70.91 -18.02
N LEU A 114 -4.63 -70.31 -17.15
CA LEU A 114 -5.76 -70.97 -16.48
C LEU A 114 -6.88 -71.38 -17.46
N LEU A 115 -7.08 -70.61 -18.54
CA LEU A 115 -7.99 -71.00 -19.62
C LEU A 115 -7.45 -72.20 -20.43
N LYS A 116 -6.13 -72.32 -20.56
CA LYS A 116 -5.48 -73.48 -21.20
C LYS A 116 -5.52 -74.74 -20.33
N SER A 117 -5.40 -74.61 -19.00
CA SER A 117 -5.43 -75.75 -18.06
C SER A 117 -6.83 -76.34 -17.84
N GLY A 118 -7.89 -75.63 -18.27
CA GLY A 118 -9.28 -76.08 -18.14
C GLY A 118 -9.98 -75.63 -16.86
N ASP A 119 -9.34 -74.77 -16.07
CA ASP A 119 -9.88 -74.26 -14.79
C ASP A 119 -10.76 -73.01 -15.02
N TYR A 120 -11.87 -73.19 -15.73
CA TYR A 120 -12.76 -72.10 -16.15
C TYR A 120 -13.42 -71.34 -14.99
N SER A 121 -13.55 -71.97 -13.82
CA SER A 121 -14.16 -71.40 -12.61
C SER A 121 -13.34 -70.30 -11.94
N LEU A 122 -12.03 -70.27 -12.21
CA LEU A 122 -11.13 -69.25 -11.68
C LEU A 122 -11.04 -68.00 -12.56
N VAL A 123 -11.50 -68.10 -13.82
CA VAL A 123 -11.42 -67.02 -14.82
C VAL A 123 -12.80 -66.46 -15.15
N LEU A 124 -13.84 -67.30 -15.24
CA LEU A 124 -15.19 -66.92 -15.61
C LEU A 124 -16.07 -66.76 -14.36
N GLN A 125 -16.72 -65.61 -14.18
CA GLN A 125 -17.70 -65.38 -13.11
C GLN A 125 -19.12 -65.75 -13.58
N ASN A 126 -20.03 -66.09 -12.66
CA ASN A 126 -21.46 -66.26 -12.97
C ASN A 126 -22.02 -64.89 -13.42
N PRO A 127 -22.71 -64.77 -14.58
CA PRO A 127 -23.50 -65.77 -15.31
C PRO A 127 -22.80 -66.40 -16.53
N LEU A 128 -21.60 -65.93 -16.90
CA LEU A 128 -20.89 -66.37 -18.10
C LEU A 128 -20.43 -67.82 -18.00
N LEU A 129 -20.06 -68.25 -16.79
CA LEU A 129 -19.68 -69.62 -16.49
C LEU A 129 -20.84 -70.60 -16.68
N GLU A 130 -22.05 -70.24 -16.24
CA GLU A 130 -23.26 -71.06 -16.41
C GLU A 130 -23.60 -71.23 -17.91
N LEU A 131 -23.58 -70.13 -18.66
CA LEU A 131 -23.81 -70.14 -20.11
C LEU A 131 -22.76 -70.97 -20.85
N PHE A 132 -21.48 -70.80 -20.50
CA PHE A 132 -20.39 -71.57 -21.10
C PHE A 132 -20.49 -73.05 -20.77
N SER A 133 -20.80 -73.41 -19.52
CA SER A 133 -20.93 -74.79 -19.05
C SER A 133 -22.10 -75.55 -19.66
N GLY A 134 -23.15 -74.84 -20.12
CA GLY A 134 -24.32 -75.42 -20.80
C GLY A 134 -24.11 -75.75 -22.29
N LEU A 135 -22.98 -75.35 -22.89
CA LEU A 135 -22.66 -75.64 -24.29
C LEU A 135 -22.13 -77.08 -24.50
N PRO A 136 -22.27 -77.65 -25.70
CA PRO A 136 -21.64 -78.92 -26.03
C PRO A 136 -20.11 -78.85 -25.84
N LYS A 137 -19.50 -79.93 -25.32
CA LYS A 137 -18.05 -79.98 -25.03
C LYS A 137 -17.16 -79.65 -26.24
N LEU A 138 -17.60 -80.03 -27.45
CA LEU A 138 -16.91 -79.68 -28.71
C LEU A 138 -16.93 -78.17 -28.98
N THR A 139 -18.05 -77.50 -28.70
CA THR A 139 -18.21 -76.06 -28.88
C THR A 139 -17.41 -75.27 -27.84
N GLN A 140 -17.38 -75.74 -26.59
CA GLN A 140 -16.54 -75.17 -25.52
C GLN A 140 -15.06 -75.18 -25.90
N GLY A 141 -14.55 -76.32 -26.39
CA GLY A 141 -13.16 -76.46 -26.84
C GLY A 141 -12.81 -75.48 -27.96
N ASN A 142 -13.69 -75.34 -28.96
CA ASN A 142 -13.48 -74.43 -30.10
C ASN A 142 -13.51 -72.95 -29.70
N ILE A 143 -14.37 -72.57 -28.74
CA ILE A 143 -14.45 -71.19 -28.24
C ILE A 143 -13.17 -70.85 -27.45
N ILE A 144 -12.73 -71.72 -26.54
CA ILE A 144 -11.55 -71.47 -25.70
C ILE A 144 -10.26 -71.46 -26.53
N SER A 145 -10.11 -72.36 -27.50
CA SER A 145 -8.94 -72.33 -28.39
C SER A 145 -8.85 -71.03 -29.19
N THR A 146 -10.00 -70.46 -29.55
CA THR A 146 -10.10 -69.18 -30.26
C THR A 146 -9.82 -67.99 -29.33
N VAL A 147 -10.37 -68.01 -28.11
CA VAL A 147 -10.11 -66.99 -27.10
C VAL A 147 -8.62 -66.92 -26.75
N VAL A 148 -7.98 -68.07 -26.52
CA VAL A 148 -6.55 -68.13 -26.17
C VAL A 148 -5.68 -67.60 -27.32
N SER A 149 -5.96 -67.99 -28.57
CA SER A 149 -5.16 -67.55 -29.73
C SER A 149 -5.29 -66.05 -29.99
N ILE A 150 -6.50 -65.49 -29.84
CA ILE A 150 -6.75 -64.05 -29.99
C ILE A 150 -6.14 -63.27 -28.82
N ALA A 151 -6.26 -63.77 -27.58
CA ALA A 151 -5.67 -63.13 -26.41
C ALA A 151 -4.15 -63.01 -26.55
N GLU A 152 -3.44 -64.07 -26.98
CA GLU A 152 -1.99 -64.03 -27.19
C GLU A 152 -1.59 -63.06 -28.30
N LYS A 153 -2.39 -62.95 -29.37
CA LYS A 153 -2.11 -62.08 -30.52
C LYS A 153 -2.30 -60.59 -30.19
N ILE A 154 -3.24 -60.26 -29.31
CA ILE A 154 -3.65 -58.88 -28.99
C ILE A 154 -3.01 -58.35 -27.69
N LYS A 155 -2.53 -59.23 -26.79
CA LYS A 155 -2.04 -58.89 -25.44
C LYS A 155 -1.16 -57.63 -25.33
N ASN A 156 -0.35 -57.32 -26.34
CA ASN A 156 0.60 -56.20 -26.33
C ASN A 156 0.36 -55.16 -27.45
N LYS A 157 -0.81 -55.16 -28.12
CA LYS A 157 -1.05 -54.34 -29.31
C LYS A 157 -1.99 -53.15 -29.13
N SER A 158 -2.71 -53.07 -28.03
CA SER A 158 -3.68 -52.00 -27.77
C SER A 158 -3.17 -50.99 -26.74
N GLN A 159 -3.26 -49.70 -27.04
CA GLN A 159 -2.95 -48.62 -26.10
C GLN A 159 -4.20 -48.04 -25.42
N ASP A 160 -5.37 -48.21 -26.03
CA ASP A 160 -6.66 -47.73 -25.54
C ASP A 160 -7.75 -48.82 -25.58
N ARG A 161 -8.81 -48.65 -24.77
CA ARG A 161 -9.97 -49.54 -24.68
C ARG A 161 -10.77 -49.58 -25.99
N GLY A 162 -10.89 -48.43 -26.67
CA GLY A 162 -11.57 -48.36 -27.97
C GLY A 162 -10.85 -49.22 -29.01
N GLU A 163 -9.53 -49.04 -29.10
CA GLU A 163 -8.66 -49.80 -30.01
C GLU A 163 -8.65 -51.31 -29.69
N GLN A 164 -8.61 -51.69 -28.41
CA GLN A 164 -8.67 -53.08 -27.99
C GLN A 164 -9.97 -53.77 -28.43
N THR A 165 -11.11 -53.09 -28.29
CA THR A 165 -12.43 -53.61 -28.67
C THR A 165 -12.52 -53.84 -30.18
N GLU A 166 -12.01 -52.88 -30.98
CA GLU A 166 -11.98 -53.00 -32.44
C GLU A 166 -11.08 -54.14 -32.91
N LEU A 167 -9.90 -54.31 -32.28
CA LEU A 167 -8.97 -55.39 -32.59
C LEU A 167 -9.57 -56.76 -32.27
N ILE A 168 -10.28 -56.91 -31.14
CA ILE A 168 -10.95 -58.17 -30.77
C ILE A 168 -12.01 -58.53 -31.82
N TRP A 169 -12.86 -57.58 -32.21
CA TRP A 169 -13.91 -57.85 -33.20
C TRP A 169 -13.37 -58.15 -34.58
N LYS A 170 -12.28 -57.47 -34.99
CA LYS A 170 -11.59 -57.75 -36.24
C LYS A 170 -11.11 -59.20 -36.31
N GLU A 171 -10.43 -59.67 -35.27
CA GLU A 171 -9.91 -61.05 -35.22
C GLU A 171 -11.04 -62.10 -35.08
N LEU A 172 -12.10 -61.81 -34.31
CA LEU A 172 -13.28 -62.68 -34.21
C LEU A 172 -14.07 -62.76 -35.53
N SER A 173 -14.00 -61.72 -36.38
CA SER A 173 -14.69 -61.71 -37.68
C SER A 173 -14.11 -62.77 -38.64
N GLU A 174 -12.79 -63.01 -38.57
CA GLU A 174 -12.05 -63.93 -39.45
C GLU A 174 -12.22 -65.41 -39.07
N VAL A 175 -12.71 -65.70 -37.86
CA VAL A 175 -12.90 -67.07 -37.36
C VAL A 175 -14.28 -67.63 -37.76
N ARG A 176 -14.31 -68.90 -38.15
CA ARG A 176 -15.52 -69.68 -38.46
C ARG A 176 -16.24 -70.16 -37.19
N LEU A 177 -16.79 -69.22 -36.43
CA LEU A 177 -17.69 -69.48 -35.31
C LEU A 177 -19.09 -68.94 -35.60
N SER A 178 -20.12 -69.50 -34.97
CA SER A 178 -21.47 -68.93 -35.05
C SER A 178 -21.49 -67.55 -34.37
N GLN A 179 -22.45 -66.68 -34.73
CA GLN A 179 -22.52 -65.33 -34.16
C GLN A 179 -22.74 -65.37 -32.63
N SER A 180 -23.47 -66.37 -32.13
CA SER A 180 -23.62 -66.60 -30.69
C SER A 180 -22.30 -66.97 -30.02
N ASP A 181 -21.49 -67.84 -30.64
CA ASP A 181 -20.20 -68.26 -30.10
C ASP A 181 -19.17 -67.13 -30.12
N LYS A 182 -19.21 -66.27 -31.16
CA LYS A 182 -18.38 -65.05 -31.25
C LYS A 182 -18.68 -64.08 -30.11
N ASN A 183 -19.95 -63.91 -29.74
CA ASN A 183 -20.34 -63.04 -28.63
C ASN A 183 -19.86 -63.58 -27.27
N VAL A 184 -19.88 -64.91 -27.09
CA VAL A 184 -19.33 -65.54 -25.87
C VAL A 184 -17.81 -65.38 -25.84
N ALA A 185 -17.12 -65.63 -26.96
CA ALA A 185 -15.68 -65.43 -27.07
C ALA A 185 -15.28 -63.96 -26.80
N PHE A 186 -16.04 -63.00 -27.31
CA PHE A 186 -15.84 -61.57 -27.04
C PHE A 186 -15.94 -61.25 -25.55
N GLN A 187 -16.97 -61.74 -24.85
CA GLN A 187 -17.15 -61.48 -23.43
C GLN A 187 -16.04 -62.11 -22.57
N ILE A 188 -15.53 -63.28 -22.96
CA ILE A 188 -14.39 -63.90 -22.30
C ILE A 188 -13.11 -63.07 -22.56
N LEU A 189 -12.87 -62.67 -23.82
CA LEU A 189 -11.70 -61.87 -24.20
C LEU A 189 -11.69 -60.50 -23.52
N ASP A 190 -12.83 -59.80 -23.52
CA ASP A 190 -13.01 -58.54 -22.80
C ASP A 190 -12.66 -58.75 -21.33
N LYS A 191 -13.20 -59.78 -20.66
CA LYS A 191 -12.92 -59.98 -19.24
C LYS A 191 -11.47 -60.35 -18.91
N VAL A 192 -10.82 -61.14 -19.77
CA VAL A 192 -9.44 -61.60 -19.57
C VAL A 192 -8.43 -60.47 -19.82
N LEU A 193 -8.72 -59.62 -20.80
CA LEU A 193 -7.84 -58.52 -21.21
C LEU A 193 -8.11 -57.20 -20.44
N ASN A 194 -9.18 -57.14 -19.65
CA ASN A 194 -9.66 -55.95 -18.92
C ASN A 194 -9.14 -55.78 -17.47
N PRO A 195 -7.83 -55.88 -17.19
CA PRO A 195 -7.30 -55.18 -16.02
C PRO A 195 -6.24 -54.10 -16.32
N SER A 196 -5.89 -53.77 -17.57
CA SER A 196 -4.66 -53.00 -17.87
C SER A 196 -4.68 -51.48 -17.65
N LEU A 197 -5.71 -50.88 -17.05
CA LEU A 197 -5.88 -49.41 -17.04
C LEU A 197 -6.52 -48.91 -15.73
N ASN A 198 -5.72 -48.73 -14.67
CA ASN A 198 -6.11 -47.97 -13.48
C ASN A 198 -5.41 -46.60 -13.50
N SER A 199 -6.15 -45.52 -13.23
CA SER A 199 -5.59 -44.17 -13.18
C SER A 199 -4.79 -43.95 -11.90
N ASP A 200 -3.55 -43.45 -12.03
CA ASP A 200 -2.73 -43.06 -10.89
C ASP A 200 -3.07 -41.62 -10.48
N SER A 201 -3.94 -41.51 -9.48
CA SER A 201 -4.37 -40.21 -8.94
C SER A 201 -3.24 -39.42 -8.24
N GLU A 202 -2.19 -40.09 -7.76
CA GLU A 202 -1.05 -39.44 -7.11
C GLU A 202 -0.16 -38.78 -8.16
N MET A 203 0.17 -39.49 -9.23
CA MET A 203 0.97 -38.94 -10.33
C MET A 203 0.23 -37.80 -11.05
N ALA A 204 -1.09 -37.93 -11.23
CA ALA A 204 -1.92 -36.85 -11.77
C ALA A 204 -1.92 -35.60 -10.86
N SER A 205 -1.90 -35.77 -9.53
CA SER A 205 -1.83 -34.64 -8.59
C SER A 205 -0.50 -33.88 -8.66
N ARG A 206 0.63 -34.61 -8.73
CA ARG A 206 1.97 -34.00 -8.86
C ARG A 206 2.12 -33.23 -10.17
N LEU A 207 1.59 -33.78 -11.26
CA LEU A 207 1.61 -33.10 -12.56
C LEU A 207 0.76 -31.81 -12.54
N ARG A 208 -0.37 -31.79 -11.81
CA ARG A 208 -1.17 -30.58 -11.61
C ARG A 208 -0.40 -29.49 -10.87
N ASP A 209 0.33 -29.86 -9.83
CA ASP A 209 1.15 -28.92 -9.06
C ASP A 209 2.32 -28.37 -9.90
N ASP A 210 3.03 -29.24 -10.62
CA ASP A 210 4.15 -28.83 -11.48
C ASP A 210 3.70 -27.87 -12.61
N VAL A 211 2.56 -28.14 -13.24
CA VAL A 211 2.00 -27.28 -14.28
C VAL A 211 1.52 -25.95 -13.70
N ALA A 212 0.97 -25.93 -12.48
CA ALA A 212 0.55 -24.70 -11.81
C ALA A 212 1.74 -23.76 -11.52
N VAL A 213 2.91 -24.32 -11.19
CA VAL A 213 4.15 -23.56 -10.93
C VAL A 213 4.74 -22.96 -12.22
N GLN A 214 4.62 -23.66 -13.35
CA GLN A 214 5.15 -23.20 -14.63
C GLN A 214 4.37 -22.03 -15.25
N ILE A 215 3.15 -21.75 -14.80
CA ILE A 215 2.34 -20.64 -15.32
C ILE A 215 2.90 -19.30 -14.81
N PRO A 216 3.41 -18.44 -15.71
CA PRO A 216 3.96 -17.15 -15.32
C PRO A 216 2.86 -16.26 -14.76
N PRO A 217 3.18 -15.38 -13.81
CA PRO A 217 2.24 -14.43 -13.24
C PRO A 217 1.70 -13.46 -14.30
N VAL A 218 0.39 -13.22 -14.29
CA VAL A 218 -0.27 -12.29 -15.21
C VAL A 218 0.06 -10.87 -14.79
N VAL A 219 0.86 -10.17 -15.60
CA VAL A 219 1.18 -8.77 -15.39
C VAL A 219 0.18 -7.91 -16.17
N ARG A 220 -0.59 -7.07 -15.48
CA ARG A 220 -1.45 -6.05 -16.09
C ARG A 220 -0.75 -4.70 -16.03
N GLU A 221 -0.84 -3.96 -17.13
CA GLU A 221 -0.38 -2.58 -17.23
C GLU A 221 -1.57 -1.66 -16.98
N ILE A 222 -1.43 -0.79 -15.97
CA ILE A 222 -2.47 0.15 -15.58
C ILE A 222 -2.13 1.50 -16.20
N ARG A 223 -3.10 2.09 -16.91
CA ARG A 223 -2.94 3.42 -17.51
C ARG A 223 -3.38 4.51 -16.51
N PRO A 224 -2.75 5.70 -16.55
CA PRO A 224 -3.21 6.83 -15.74
C PRO A 224 -4.70 7.11 -15.98
N GLY A 225 -5.46 7.35 -14.90
CA GLY A 225 -6.90 7.57 -14.93
C GLY A 225 -7.76 6.31 -14.85
N GLU A 226 -7.18 5.11 -14.90
CA GLU A 226 -7.93 3.87 -14.68
C GLU A 226 -8.33 3.72 -13.20
N VAL A 227 -9.50 3.11 -12.96
CA VAL A 227 -10.02 2.87 -11.61
C VAL A 227 -9.26 1.72 -10.96
N LEU A 228 -8.55 2.00 -9.86
CA LEU A 228 -7.87 0.99 -9.06
C LEU A 228 -8.81 0.29 -8.09
N VAL A 229 -9.63 1.08 -7.38
CA VAL A 229 -10.56 0.59 -6.34
C VAL A 229 -11.85 1.37 -6.44
N GLN A 230 -12.97 0.66 -6.51
CA GLN A 230 -14.29 1.30 -6.44
C GLN A 230 -14.70 1.56 -5.00
N LYS A 231 -15.49 2.62 -4.78
CA LYS A 231 -16.13 2.89 -3.49
C LYS A 231 -16.92 1.65 -3.04
N GLY A 232 -16.70 1.23 -1.79
CA GLY A 232 -17.32 0.03 -1.20
C GLY A 232 -16.54 -1.27 -1.41
N GLN A 233 -15.55 -1.32 -2.30
CA GLN A 233 -14.71 -2.51 -2.49
C GLN A 233 -13.75 -2.71 -1.31
N VAL A 234 -13.54 -3.96 -0.88
CA VAL A 234 -12.59 -4.30 0.19
C VAL A 234 -11.16 -4.17 -0.31
N VAL A 235 -10.32 -3.45 0.44
CA VAL A 235 -8.92 -3.23 0.07
C VAL A 235 -8.08 -4.44 0.51
N THR A 236 -7.63 -5.22 -0.48
CA THR A 236 -6.72 -6.35 -0.26
C THR A 236 -5.28 -5.87 0.00
N PRO A 237 -4.42 -6.69 0.64
CA PRO A 237 -3.03 -6.30 0.91
C PRO A 237 -2.22 -5.93 -0.34
N SER A 238 -2.54 -6.54 -1.48
CA SER A 238 -1.84 -6.28 -2.73
C SER A 238 -2.33 -4.99 -3.40
N LEU A 239 -3.62 -4.69 -3.31
CA LEU A 239 -4.22 -3.43 -3.74
C LEU A 239 -3.71 -2.27 -2.87
N ALA A 240 -3.53 -2.48 -1.57
CA ALA A 240 -2.93 -1.50 -0.68
C ALA A 240 -1.48 -1.16 -1.06
N LYS A 241 -0.67 -2.16 -1.46
CA LYS A 241 0.68 -1.91 -1.98
C LYS A 241 0.65 -1.08 -3.27
N LEU A 242 -0.30 -1.37 -4.15
CA LEU A 242 -0.50 -0.60 -5.37
C LEU A 242 -0.90 0.85 -5.05
N LEU A 243 -1.90 1.07 -4.19
CA LEU A 243 -2.30 2.40 -3.73
C LEU A 243 -1.15 3.17 -3.08
N ALA A 244 -0.33 2.50 -2.26
CA ALA A 244 0.86 3.09 -1.65
C ALA A 244 1.90 3.51 -2.71
N SER A 245 2.16 2.67 -3.72
CA SER A 245 3.08 3.02 -4.83
C SER A 245 2.59 4.19 -5.69
N GLN A 246 1.27 4.42 -5.70
CA GLN A 246 0.63 5.54 -6.37
C GLN A 246 0.64 6.82 -5.50
N GLY A 247 1.15 6.74 -4.26
CA GLY A 247 1.25 7.89 -3.34
C GLY A 247 -0.03 8.16 -2.55
N TYR A 248 -1.01 7.26 -2.56
CA TYR A 248 -2.18 7.42 -1.69
C TYR A 248 -1.82 7.14 -0.22
N PRO A 249 -2.26 8.00 0.72
CA PRO A 249 -2.01 7.81 2.14
C PRO A 249 -2.84 6.65 2.72
N ASP A 250 -2.24 5.93 3.68
CA ASP A 250 -2.93 4.93 4.51
C ASP A 250 -3.70 5.65 5.64
N SER A 251 -4.84 5.09 6.05
CA SER A 251 -5.66 5.54 7.19
C SER A 251 -5.04 5.24 8.56
N ARG A 252 -3.95 4.47 8.63
CA ARG A 252 -3.23 4.21 9.89
C ARG A 252 -2.74 5.50 10.53
N PHE A 253 -2.67 5.50 11.86
CA PHE A 253 -2.18 6.65 12.59
C PHE A 253 -0.74 7.02 12.15
N PRO A 254 -0.47 8.29 11.80
CA PRO A 254 0.79 8.69 11.18
C PRO A 254 1.90 8.91 12.22
N TYR A 255 2.28 7.86 12.96
CA TYR A 255 3.31 7.95 14.02
C TYR A 255 4.62 8.57 13.54
N LYS A 256 5.07 8.24 12.33
CA LYS A 256 6.32 8.77 11.75
C LYS A 256 6.26 10.29 11.59
N HIS A 257 5.15 10.80 11.06
CA HIS A 257 4.93 12.25 10.87
C HIS A 257 4.80 12.96 12.22
N LEU A 258 4.06 12.37 13.18
CA LEU A 258 3.96 12.90 14.54
C LEU A 258 5.34 13.03 15.21
N PHE A 259 6.12 11.95 15.30
CA PHE A 259 7.44 12.00 15.93
C PHE A 259 8.39 12.97 15.24
N PHE A 260 8.33 13.04 13.92
CA PHE A 260 9.13 13.98 13.14
C PHE A 260 8.78 15.44 13.48
N ILE A 261 7.49 15.80 13.53
CA ILE A 261 7.05 17.15 13.88
C ILE A 261 7.39 17.49 15.33
N LEU A 262 7.15 16.58 16.27
CA LEU A 262 7.49 16.83 17.68
C LEU A 262 9.00 17.05 17.85
N GLY A 263 9.83 16.25 17.15
CA GLY A 263 11.28 16.45 17.10
C GLY A 263 11.66 17.80 16.49
N ALA A 264 11.02 18.19 15.39
CA ALA A 264 11.25 19.48 14.73
C ALA A 264 10.87 20.67 15.63
N ILE A 265 9.73 20.61 16.33
CA ILE A 265 9.29 21.63 17.29
C ILE A 265 10.29 21.75 18.44
N ILE A 266 10.72 20.62 19.01
CA ILE A 266 11.71 20.63 20.10
C ILE A 266 12.99 21.31 19.61
N LEU A 267 13.55 20.86 18.49
CA LEU A 267 14.80 21.38 17.94
C LEU A 267 14.70 22.88 17.61
N TRP A 268 13.63 23.27 16.90
CA TRP A 268 13.40 24.66 16.54
C TRP A 268 13.16 25.54 17.78
N SER A 269 12.43 25.08 18.79
CA SER A 269 12.12 25.88 19.99
C SER A 269 13.36 26.31 20.79
N PHE A 270 14.51 25.67 20.59
CA PHE A 270 15.77 26.14 21.17
C PHE A 270 16.27 27.42 20.50
N TRP A 271 15.95 27.63 19.23
CA TRP A 271 16.45 28.74 18.44
C TRP A 271 15.89 30.10 18.89
N PRO A 272 14.56 30.34 18.98
CA PRO A 272 14.03 31.60 19.50
C PRO A 272 14.49 31.90 20.94
N VAL A 273 14.55 30.86 21.79
CA VAL A 273 15.03 30.99 23.18
C VAL A 273 16.51 31.39 23.23
N TRP A 274 17.34 30.87 22.31
CA TRP A 274 18.74 31.28 22.22
C TRP A 274 18.89 32.75 21.80
N ILE A 275 18.09 33.20 20.83
CA ILE A 275 18.10 34.60 20.37
C ILE A 275 17.63 35.56 21.47
N GLU A 276 16.60 35.21 22.23
CA GLU A 276 16.11 36.02 23.35
C GLU A 276 17.19 36.23 24.43
N ASN A 277 18.03 35.21 24.70
CA ASN A 277 19.14 35.37 25.64
C ASN A 277 20.18 36.41 25.21
N GLY A 278 20.22 36.76 23.91
CA GLY A 278 21.05 37.84 23.37
C GLY A 278 20.36 39.21 23.32
N LEU A 279 19.06 39.30 23.66
CA LEU A 279 18.34 40.56 23.72
C LEU A 279 18.65 41.31 25.02
N LYS A 280 18.64 42.65 24.97
CA LYS A 280 18.85 43.52 26.14
C LYS A 280 17.72 43.37 27.16
N GLU A 281 16.49 43.22 26.68
CA GLU A 281 15.29 43.01 27.49
C GLU A 281 14.76 41.61 27.22
N LYS A 282 14.51 40.87 28.31
CA LYS A 282 13.94 39.52 28.24
C LYS A 282 12.43 39.61 28.17
N LEU A 283 11.82 38.67 27.46
CA LEU A 283 10.38 38.62 27.36
C LEU A 283 9.78 38.06 28.64
N SER A 284 8.62 38.61 29.01
CA SER A 284 7.82 38.15 30.13
C SER A 284 7.19 36.79 29.84
N PHE A 285 6.81 36.05 30.89
CA PHE A 285 6.05 34.81 30.79
C PHE A 285 4.76 34.99 29.96
N ARG A 286 4.07 36.13 30.11
CA ARG A 286 2.85 36.45 29.36
C ARG A 286 3.12 36.58 27.86
N GLN A 287 4.23 37.20 27.48
CA GLN A 287 4.65 37.37 26.08
C GLN A 287 5.02 36.02 25.44
N TRP A 288 5.64 35.11 26.19
CA TRP A 288 5.88 33.74 25.70
C TRP A 288 4.59 32.94 25.50
N ILE A 289 3.60 33.08 26.40
CA ILE A 289 2.27 32.49 26.21
C ILE A 289 1.60 33.09 24.97
N TYR A 290 1.65 34.41 24.81
CA TYR A 290 1.11 35.10 23.64
C TYR A 290 1.67 34.55 22.32
N ILE A 291 3.00 34.39 22.24
CA ILE A 291 3.66 33.77 21.08
C ILE A 291 3.13 32.35 20.84
N SER A 292 3.02 31.52 21.90
CA SER A 292 2.45 30.17 21.78
C SER A 292 1.02 30.18 21.26
N VAL A 293 0.19 31.13 21.72
CA VAL A 293 -1.21 31.25 21.31
C VAL A 293 -1.31 31.66 19.84
N ILE A 294 -0.51 32.62 19.38
CA ILE A 294 -0.49 33.01 17.97
C ILE A 294 -0.07 31.85 17.08
N LEU A 295 0.99 31.12 17.47
CA LEU A 295 1.43 29.95 16.73
C LEU A 295 0.32 28.89 16.69
N ALA A 296 -0.34 28.62 17.82
CA ALA A 296 -1.43 27.67 17.89
C ALA A 296 -2.62 28.05 16.99
N VAL A 297 -3.01 29.32 16.99
CA VAL A 297 -4.07 29.85 16.12
C VAL A 297 -3.66 29.74 14.66
N SER A 298 -2.45 30.15 14.31
CA SER A 298 -1.92 30.07 12.94
C SER A 298 -1.88 28.62 12.44
N TRP A 299 -1.39 27.68 13.26
CA TRP A 299 -1.34 26.26 12.93
C TRP A 299 -2.74 25.66 12.75
N SER A 300 -3.68 26.02 13.63
CA SER A 300 -5.06 25.55 13.54
C SER A 300 -5.74 26.05 12.26
N LEU A 301 -5.56 27.32 11.92
CA LEU A 301 -6.10 27.90 10.70
C LEU A 301 -5.46 27.28 9.45
N GLU A 302 -4.15 27.05 9.45
CA GLU A 302 -3.46 26.38 8.34
C GLU A 302 -4.03 24.99 8.10
N VAL A 303 -4.25 24.19 9.15
CA VAL A 303 -4.89 22.87 9.05
C VAL A 303 -6.31 22.98 8.52
N MET A 304 -7.10 23.97 8.98
CA MET A 304 -8.46 24.18 8.48
C MET A 304 -8.47 24.53 6.98
N PHE A 305 -7.61 25.43 6.53
CA PHE A 305 -7.52 25.82 5.12
C PHE A 305 -6.99 24.68 4.24
N ALA A 306 -6.04 23.89 4.73
CA ALA A 306 -5.55 22.70 4.03
C ALA A 306 -6.67 21.70 3.73
N ARG A 307 -7.66 21.57 4.62
CA ARG A 307 -8.79 20.67 4.43
C ARG A 307 -9.88 21.20 3.51
N THR A 308 -10.09 22.52 3.48
CA THR A 308 -11.03 23.13 2.53
C THR A 308 -10.47 23.26 1.12
N GLY A 309 -9.21 22.83 0.89
CA GLY A 309 -8.50 23.03 -0.37
C GLY A 309 -8.19 24.51 -0.65
N GLY A 310 -8.27 25.35 0.39
CA GLY A 310 -8.10 26.79 0.29
C GLY A 310 -6.63 27.20 0.30
N TYR A 311 -6.33 28.26 -0.45
CA TYR A 311 -5.05 28.96 -0.34
C TYR A 311 -4.98 29.67 1.03
N SER A 312 -4.07 29.24 1.90
CA SER A 312 -3.88 29.86 3.22
C SER A 312 -2.83 30.96 3.18
N MET A 313 -3.17 32.12 3.73
CA MET A 313 -2.22 33.18 4.09
C MET A 313 -2.16 33.38 5.61
N ALA A 314 -2.39 32.32 6.40
CA ALA A 314 -2.34 32.42 7.87
C ALA A 314 -0.99 32.91 8.41
N VAL A 315 0.09 32.68 7.65
CA VAL A 315 1.43 33.24 7.93
C VAL A 315 1.42 34.77 7.93
N LEU A 316 0.60 35.43 7.10
CA LEU A 316 0.51 36.89 7.07
C LEU A 316 -0.03 37.44 8.40
N GLY A 317 -1.06 36.81 8.95
CA GLY A 317 -1.61 37.17 10.25
C GLY A 317 -0.59 37.02 11.38
N MET A 318 0.11 35.88 11.40
CA MET A 318 1.20 35.61 12.34
C MET A 318 2.33 36.65 12.22
N THR A 319 2.77 36.97 11.01
CA THR A 319 3.81 38.00 10.77
C THR A 319 3.36 39.37 11.26
N GLY A 320 2.11 39.75 10.97
CA GLY A 320 1.53 41.02 11.42
C GLY A 320 1.54 41.17 12.93
N TRP A 321 1.02 40.17 13.65
CA TRP A 321 0.97 40.23 15.11
C TRP A 321 2.38 40.19 15.72
N LEU A 322 3.24 39.26 15.33
CA LEU A 322 4.55 39.08 15.96
C LEU A 322 5.53 40.21 15.65
N CYS A 323 5.51 40.79 14.45
CA CYS A 323 6.41 41.90 14.12
C CYS A 323 6.01 43.23 14.79
N LEU A 324 4.75 43.40 15.19
CA LEU A 324 4.28 44.60 15.88
C LEU A 324 4.49 44.54 17.40
N THR A 325 4.54 43.34 17.98
CA THR A 325 4.45 43.14 19.43
C THR A 325 5.74 42.61 20.07
N VAL A 326 6.65 42.06 19.26
CA VAL A 326 7.87 41.41 19.73
C VAL A 326 9.07 41.98 18.97
N PRO A 327 10.29 42.06 19.57
CA PRO A 327 11.46 42.59 18.87
C PRO A 327 11.68 41.93 17.51
N VAL A 328 11.90 42.76 16.49
CA VAL A 328 11.93 42.36 15.07
C VAL A 328 12.97 41.25 14.79
N SER A 329 14.07 41.24 15.54
CA SER A 329 15.07 40.17 15.43
C SER A 329 14.55 38.81 15.86
N LEU A 330 13.67 38.75 16.85
CA LEU A 330 13.09 37.52 17.37
C LEU A 330 11.84 37.13 16.58
N SER A 331 11.01 38.10 16.18
CA SER A 331 9.81 37.85 15.35
C SER A 331 10.18 37.17 14.03
N TYR A 332 11.27 37.57 13.38
CA TYR A 332 11.78 36.93 12.16
C TYR A 332 11.95 35.41 12.32
N HIS A 333 12.64 34.96 13.38
CA HIS A 333 12.91 33.54 13.61
C HIS A 333 11.65 32.77 14.02
N ILE A 334 10.74 33.43 14.75
CA ILE A 334 9.48 32.81 15.16
C ILE A 334 8.56 32.63 13.96
N VAL A 335 8.39 33.66 13.13
CA VAL A 335 7.57 33.61 11.91
C VAL A 335 8.12 32.58 10.94
N MET A 336 9.44 32.58 10.70
CA MET A 336 10.07 31.65 9.77
C MET A 336 9.84 30.19 10.20
N GLY A 337 10.25 29.82 11.41
CA GLY A 337 10.15 28.43 11.83
C GLY A 337 8.72 28.03 12.22
N GLY A 338 7.94 28.94 12.80
CA GLY A 338 6.53 28.74 13.11
C GLY A 338 5.69 28.52 11.85
N GLY A 339 5.98 29.23 10.77
CA GLY A 339 5.34 29.06 9.47
C GLY A 339 5.79 27.80 8.74
N ILE A 340 7.08 27.42 8.83
CA ILE A 340 7.54 26.14 8.28
C ILE A 340 6.84 24.97 9.01
N ILE A 341 6.77 25.02 10.34
CA ILE A 341 6.10 23.99 11.15
C ILE A 341 4.59 23.95 10.85
N SER A 342 3.93 25.11 10.65
CA SER A 342 2.50 25.16 10.32
C SER A 342 2.19 24.38 9.04
N VAL A 343 2.98 24.62 7.99
CA VAL A 343 2.84 23.95 6.70
C VAL A 343 3.15 22.45 6.81
N MET A 344 4.16 22.06 7.60
CA MET A 344 4.48 20.65 7.83
C MET A 344 3.38 19.89 8.58
N ILE A 345 2.72 20.55 9.54
CA ILE A 345 1.56 19.98 10.26
C ILE A 345 0.39 19.79 9.29
N ALA A 346 0.10 20.79 8.46
CA ALA A 346 -1.08 20.79 7.59
C ALA A 346 -0.93 19.91 6.34
N PHE A 347 0.24 19.92 5.68
CA PHE A 347 0.45 19.34 4.35
C PHE A 347 1.55 18.27 4.28
N GLY A 348 2.11 17.82 5.41
CA GLY A 348 3.38 17.04 5.50
C GLY A 348 3.51 15.76 4.65
N THR A 349 2.47 15.33 3.95
CA THR A 349 2.51 14.22 2.97
C THR A 349 2.79 14.67 1.53
N ASN A 350 2.66 15.96 1.19
CA ASN A 350 2.90 16.51 -0.15
C ASN A 350 4.15 17.41 -0.18
N PRO A 351 5.31 16.90 -0.65
CA PRO A 351 6.56 17.64 -0.67
C PRO A 351 6.50 18.96 -1.44
N GLY A 352 5.71 19.04 -2.52
CA GLY A 352 5.63 20.24 -3.36
C GLY A 352 4.95 21.41 -2.65
N ILE A 353 3.82 21.14 -1.98
CA ILE A 353 3.10 22.16 -1.20
C ILE A 353 3.91 22.57 0.02
N VAL A 354 4.59 21.61 0.66
CA VAL A 354 5.47 21.90 1.80
C VAL A 354 6.62 22.81 1.37
N ALA A 355 7.28 22.54 0.23
CA ALA A 355 8.36 23.37 -0.28
C ALA A 355 7.88 24.81 -0.59
N LEU A 356 6.73 24.95 -1.25
CA LEU A 356 6.11 26.26 -1.51
C LEU A 356 5.83 27.01 -0.20
N GLY A 357 5.23 26.36 0.78
CA GLY A 357 4.93 26.97 2.09
C GLY A 357 6.19 27.39 2.84
N CYS A 358 7.28 26.61 2.77
CA CYS A 358 8.58 26.98 3.33
C CYS A 358 9.16 28.24 2.67
N ILE A 359 9.03 28.38 1.34
CA ILE A 359 9.45 29.58 0.60
C ILE A 359 8.63 30.79 1.07
N LEU A 360 7.31 30.65 1.14
CA LEU A 360 6.41 31.72 1.57
C LEU A 360 6.63 32.14 3.03
N ALA A 361 6.86 31.18 3.94
CA ALA A 361 7.17 31.47 5.35
C ALA A 361 8.50 32.24 5.50
N SER A 362 9.54 31.80 4.77
CA SER A 362 10.85 32.46 4.78
C SER A 362 10.78 33.87 4.19
N PHE A 363 10.05 34.03 3.10
CA PHE A 363 9.84 35.31 2.44
C PHE A 363 9.01 36.27 3.30
N SER A 364 7.94 35.78 3.94
CA SER A 364 7.11 36.56 4.87
C SER A 364 7.94 37.07 6.06
N ALA A 365 8.77 36.22 6.66
CA ALA A 365 9.67 36.62 7.74
C ALA A 365 10.68 37.68 7.25
N GLY A 366 11.29 37.48 6.08
CA GLY A 366 12.29 38.39 5.53
C GLY A 366 11.73 39.78 5.20
N ILE A 367 10.64 39.86 4.43
CA ILE A 367 10.01 41.13 4.11
C ILE A 367 9.35 41.75 5.35
N GLY A 368 8.74 40.93 6.22
CA GLY A 368 8.19 41.40 7.49
C GLY A 368 9.23 42.13 8.32
N ARG A 369 10.47 41.63 8.41
CA ARG A 369 11.57 42.32 9.08
C ARG A 369 11.89 43.69 8.46
N ILE A 370 11.85 43.81 7.14
CA ILE A 370 12.16 45.06 6.44
C ILE A 370 11.04 46.09 6.65
N LEU A 371 9.78 45.67 6.53
CA LEU A 371 8.62 46.56 6.61
C LEU A 371 8.29 47.03 8.04
N PHE A 372 8.71 46.28 9.05
CA PHE A 372 8.42 46.55 10.47
C PHE A 372 9.67 46.82 11.30
N LEU A 373 10.81 47.13 10.68
CA LEU A 373 12.04 47.49 11.39
C LEU A 373 11.81 48.69 12.32
N ASP A 374 11.08 49.70 11.81
CA ASP A 374 10.55 50.84 12.55
C ASP A 374 9.02 50.83 12.42
N PRO A 375 8.29 50.25 13.39
CA PRO A 375 6.85 50.09 13.28
C PRO A 375 6.18 51.47 13.21
N PRO A 376 5.35 51.74 12.18
CA PRO A 376 4.73 53.04 12.01
C PRO A 376 3.61 53.26 13.04
N ASN A 377 3.58 54.44 13.66
CA ASN A 377 2.60 54.76 14.72
C ASN A 377 1.14 54.85 14.22
N HIS A 378 0.91 54.96 12.90
CA HIS A 378 -0.43 55.06 12.34
C HIS A 378 -0.97 53.70 11.89
N ARG A 379 -2.15 53.32 12.41
CA ARG A 379 -2.86 52.07 12.06
C ARG A 379 -3.06 51.89 10.54
N VAL A 380 -3.29 52.98 9.80
CA VAL A 380 -3.44 52.95 8.34
C VAL A 380 -2.13 52.55 7.64
N THR A 381 -0.98 53.01 8.15
CA THR A 381 0.33 52.64 7.59
C THR A 381 0.65 51.19 7.88
N ILE A 382 0.33 50.70 9.09
CA ILE A 382 0.44 49.27 9.43
C ILE A 382 -0.41 48.43 8.48
N TRP A 383 -1.66 48.86 8.23
CA TRP A 383 -2.58 48.15 7.33
C TRP A 383 -2.03 48.06 5.92
N ARG A 384 -1.52 49.19 5.40
CA ARG A 384 -0.93 49.27 4.07
C ARG A 384 0.30 48.38 3.93
N ASN A 385 1.17 48.35 4.94
CA ASN A 385 2.37 47.51 4.94
C ASN A 385 2.01 46.02 4.96
N LEU A 386 1.01 45.62 5.76
CA LEU A 386 0.46 44.26 5.77
C LEU A 386 -0.18 43.88 4.44
N PHE A 387 -0.95 44.78 3.84
CA PHE A 387 -1.60 44.55 2.56
C PHE A 387 -0.55 44.38 1.45
N PHE A 388 0.47 45.25 1.44
CA PHE A 388 1.59 45.14 0.52
C PHE A 388 2.37 43.83 0.68
N LEU A 389 2.65 43.42 1.93
CA LEU A 389 3.28 42.13 2.22
C LEU A 389 2.45 40.96 1.67
N GLY A 390 1.13 41.01 1.82
CA GLY A 390 0.21 40.04 1.24
C GLY A 390 0.29 40.00 -0.29
N LEU A 391 0.31 41.15 -0.97
CA LEU A 391 0.48 41.21 -2.42
C LEU A 391 1.83 40.61 -2.86
N CYS A 392 2.92 40.90 -2.13
CA CYS A 392 4.23 40.30 -2.41
C CYS A 392 4.21 38.77 -2.25
N LEU A 393 3.55 38.25 -1.20
CA LEU A 393 3.40 36.80 -1.01
C LEU A 393 2.56 36.16 -2.13
N GLY A 394 1.50 36.83 -2.57
CA GLY A 394 0.70 36.41 -3.73
C GLY A 394 1.54 36.36 -5.00
N ALA A 395 2.34 37.40 -5.26
CA ALA A 395 3.24 37.45 -6.42
C ALA A 395 4.31 36.34 -6.39
N VAL A 396 4.91 36.09 -5.22
CA VAL A 396 5.87 34.98 -5.05
C VAL A 396 5.19 33.64 -5.27
N SER A 397 3.99 33.44 -4.72
CA SER A 397 3.22 32.23 -4.93
C SER A 397 2.96 31.99 -6.43
N VAL A 398 2.47 32.99 -7.16
CA VAL A 398 2.28 32.92 -8.62
C VAL A 398 3.59 32.61 -9.35
N ALA A 399 4.69 33.29 -9.00
CA ALA A 399 5.99 33.09 -9.63
C ALA A 399 6.53 31.67 -9.40
N VAL A 400 6.36 31.11 -8.21
CA VAL A 400 6.76 29.73 -7.91
C VAL A 400 5.90 28.72 -8.67
N HIS A 401 4.58 28.92 -8.74
CA HIS A 401 3.71 28.05 -9.53
C HIS A 401 4.08 28.08 -11.01
N TRP A 402 4.33 29.27 -11.55
CA TRP A 402 4.76 29.46 -12.94
C TRP A 402 6.14 28.84 -13.20
N GLY A 403 7.13 29.15 -12.36
CA GLY A 403 8.52 28.71 -12.54
C GLY A 403 8.73 27.20 -12.38
N LEU A 404 7.91 26.53 -11.56
CA LEU A 404 7.96 25.09 -11.36
C LEU A 404 6.98 24.31 -12.25
N GLY A 405 6.21 25.00 -13.12
CA GLY A 405 5.20 24.36 -13.97
C GLY A 405 4.08 23.69 -13.18
N LEU A 406 3.77 24.19 -11.98
CA LEU A 406 2.65 23.69 -11.16
C LEU A 406 1.32 24.16 -11.74
N PHE A 407 0.23 23.46 -11.40
CA PHE A 407 -1.12 23.84 -11.84
C PHE A 407 -1.44 25.28 -11.44
N TYR A 408 -1.67 26.13 -12.44
CA TYR A 408 -1.97 27.55 -12.28
C TYR A 408 -3.43 27.80 -12.65
N THR A 409 -4.19 28.40 -11.73
CA THR A 409 -5.60 28.77 -11.94
C THR A 409 -5.79 30.24 -11.62
N TYR A 410 -6.64 30.94 -12.38
CA TYR A 410 -6.97 32.37 -12.16
C TYR A 410 -7.49 32.68 -10.75
N GLN A 411 -7.95 31.67 -10.01
CA GLN A 411 -8.36 31.80 -8.61
C GLN A 411 -7.21 32.17 -7.67
N LEU A 412 -5.97 31.75 -7.95
CA LEU A 412 -4.83 31.95 -7.06
C LEU A 412 -4.46 33.44 -6.84
N PRO A 413 -4.31 34.27 -7.89
CA PRO A 413 -4.06 35.71 -7.70
C PRO A 413 -5.26 36.43 -7.07
N ILE A 414 -6.50 36.05 -7.44
CA ILE A 414 -7.71 36.67 -6.88
C ILE A 414 -7.82 36.38 -5.38
N LEU A 415 -7.66 35.11 -4.98
CA LEU A 415 -7.67 34.71 -3.58
C LEU A 415 -6.53 35.38 -2.81
N SER A 416 -5.34 35.54 -3.41
CA SER A 416 -4.24 36.26 -2.77
C SER A 416 -4.60 37.71 -2.43
N ILE A 417 -5.27 38.44 -3.33
CA ILE A 417 -5.72 39.81 -3.06
C ILE A 417 -6.78 39.84 -1.95
N VAL A 418 -7.78 38.96 -2.03
CA VAL A 418 -8.86 38.87 -1.04
C VAL A 418 -8.30 38.53 0.35
N PHE A 419 -7.44 37.53 0.45
CA PHE A 419 -6.80 37.14 1.71
C PHE A 419 -5.86 38.22 2.23
N SER A 420 -5.16 38.96 1.36
CA SER A 420 -4.33 40.10 1.77
C SER A 420 -5.18 41.18 2.43
N LEU A 421 -6.33 41.55 1.84
CA LEU A 421 -7.25 42.53 2.44
C LEU A 421 -7.83 42.03 3.76
N PHE A 422 -8.28 40.76 3.77
CA PHE A 422 -8.88 40.13 4.94
C PHE A 422 -7.90 40.13 6.12
N TRP A 423 -6.70 39.58 5.93
CA TRP A 423 -5.71 39.45 7.00
C TRP A 423 -5.16 40.78 7.47
N SER A 424 -4.94 41.75 6.57
CA SER A 424 -4.50 43.09 6.96
C SER A 424 -5.51 43.78 7.88
N THR A 425 -6.80 43.57 7.61
CA THR A 425 -7.90 44.12 8.42
C THR A 425 -8.04 43.38 9.74
N VAL A 426 -8.01 42.04 9.72
CA VAL A 426 -8.11 41.19 10.91
C VAL A 426 -6.97 41.45 11.90
N VAL A 427 -5.73 41.60 11.40
CA VAL A 427 -4.56 41.86 12.27
C VAL A 427 -4.76 43.13 13.07
N ILE A 428 -5.20 44.22 12.43
CA ILE A 428 -5.41 45.51 13.09
C ILE A 428 -6.63 45.52 14.00
N ALA A 429 -7.70 44.85 13.59
CA ALA A 429 -8.92 44.75 14.39
C ALA A 429 -8.68 43.97 15.70
N LEU A 430 -7.85 42.92 15.66
CA LEU A 430 -7.56 42.08 16.83
C LEU A 430 -6.37 42.58 17.66
N LEU A 431 -5.55 43.49 17.14
CA LEU A 431 -4.38 44.02 17.87
C LEU A 431 -4.72 44.56 19.27
N PRO A 432 -5.77 45.40 19.46
CA PRO A 432 -6.12 45.92 20.78
C PRO A 432 -6.53 44.83 21.79
N ILE A 433 -7.12 43.75 21.28
CA ILE A 433 -7.53 42.61 22.12
C ILE A 433 -6.28 41.87 22.61
N TRP A 434 -5.30 41.67 21.73
CA TRP A 434 -4.03 41.05 22.09
C TRP A 434 -3.21 41.90 23.07
N GLU A 435 -3.14 43.21 22.84
CA GLU A 435 -2.49 44.18 23.73
C GLU A 435 -3.06 44.08 25.15
N ASN A 436 -4.40 44.15 25.29
CA ASN A 436 -5.06 44.12 26.60
C ASN A 436 -4.95 42.76 27.30
N LEU A 437 -5.02 41.64 26.56
CA LEU A 437 -5.05 40.31 27.14
C LEU A 437 -3.66 39.82 27.59
N PHE A 438 -2.60 40.25 26.91
CA PHE A 438 -1.24 39.77 27.15
C PHE A 438 -0.25 40.83 27.60
N ASP A 439 -0.65 42.11 27.65
CA ASP A 439 0.20 43.24 28.04
C ASP A 439 1.44 43.32 27.13
N VAL A 440 1.18 43.46 25.83
CA VAL A 440 2.19 43.44 24.77
C VAL A 440 2.07 44.73 23.96
N ILE A 441 3.16 45.50 23.88
CA ILE A 441 3.22 46.96 23.58
C ILE A 441 2.87 47.79 24.82
#